data_AF-A0AAW1TAB6-F1
#
_entry.id   AF-A0AAW1TAB6-F1
#
_cell.length_a   1.000
_cell.length_b   1.000
_cell.length_c   1.000
_cell.angle_alpha   90.00
_cell.angle_beta   90.00
_cell.angle_gamma   90.00
#
_symmetry.space_group_name_H-M   'P 1'
#
loop_
_entity.id
_entity.type
_entity.pdbx_description
1 polymer ?
#
loop_
_entity_poly.entity_id
_entity_poly.type
_entity_poly.pdbx_seq_one_letter_code
_entity_poly.pdbx_strand_id
1 'polypeptide(L)'
;EALTGAAAHGKDEAMGAVKRCIPSGWTFKGYPHQHRTQSPSAIAAATLKEPAVIDMLSSLCPEATFAMRVHVVPYPEGVLCAWVMLAVKIRETGSPTGLQILSRPE
;
A
#
# COMPACT_ATOMS: atom_id res chain seq x y z
N GLU A 1 -3.74 22.09 -12.49
CA GLU A 1 -4.91 21.24 -12.74
C GLU A 1 -4.44 19.84 -13.10
N ALA A 2 -4.87 18.82 -12.35
CA ALA A 2 -4.75 17.41 -12.73
C ALA A 2 -6.02 16.72 -12.24
N LEU A 3 -7.13 17.07 -12.91
CA LEU A 3 -8.47 16.56 -12.67
C LEU A 3 -8.85 15.65 -13.84
N THR A 4 -8.14 14.54 -14.01
CA THR A 4 -8.61 13.44 -14.87
C THR A 4 -8.27 12.13 -14.16
N GLY A 5 -9.28 11.52 -13.56
CA GLY A 5 -9.26 10.17 -13.02
C GLY A 5 -9.18 9.11 -14.11
N ALA A 6 -8.25 9.25 -15.06
CA ALA A 6 -7.87 8.15 -15.92
C ALA A 6 -7.14 7.14 -15.03
N ALA A 7 -7.73 5.96 -14.84
CA ALA A 7 -7.03 4.83 -14.26
C ALA A 7 -5.68 4.69 -14.97
N ALA A 8 -4.58 4.74 -14.21
CA ALA A 8 -3.24 4.51 -14.76
C ALA A 8 -3.29 3.29 -15.68
N HIS A 9 -2.76 3.40 -16.90
CA HIS A 9 -2.71 2.27 -17.85
C HIS A 9 -2.15 1.03 -17.13
N GLY A 10 -2.91 -0.06 -17.12
CA GLY A 10 -2.57 -1.30 -16.39
C GLY A 10 -3.18 -1.44 -14.98
N LYS A 11 -4.01 -0.50 -14.50
CA LYS A 11 -4.71 -0.63 -13.20
C LYS A 11 -5.58 -1.89 -13.15
N ASP A 12 -6.34 -2.17 -14.20
CA ASP A 12 -7.26 -3.32 -14.23
C ASP A 12 -6.52 -4.64 -14.36
N GLU A 13 -5.41 -4.66 -15.10
CA GLU A 13 -4.52 -5.82 -15.19
C GLU A 13 -3.83 -6.10 -13.84
N ALA A 14 -3.32 -5.06 -13.18
CA ALA A 14 -2.73 -5.16 -11.85
C ALA A 14 -3.75 -5.61 -10.81
N MET A 15 -4.95 -5.03 -10.81
CA MET A 15 -6.04 -5.45 -9.92
C MET A 15 -6.50 -6.88 -10.24
N GLY A 16 -6.54 -7.28 -11.51
CA GLY A 16 -6.85 -8.64 -11.93
C GLY A 16 -5.79 -9.65 -11.48
N ALA A 17 -4.51 -9.31 -11.59
CA ALA A 17 -3.40 -10.13 -11.10
C ALA A 17 -3.45 -10.28 -9.58
N VAL A 18 -3.68 -9.17 -8.86
CA VAL A 18 -3.87 -9.18 -7.40
C VAL A 18 -5.04 -10.09 -7.02
N LYS A 19 -6.20 -9.98 -7.68
CA LYS A 19 -7.37 -10.84 -7.41
C LYS A 19 -7.08 -12.33 -7.64
N ARG A 20 -6.27 -12.68 -8.64
CA ARG A 20 -5.87 -14.08 -8.91
C ARG A 20 -4.87 -14.62 -7.89
N CYS A 21 -4.01 -13.76 -7.35
CA CYS A 21 -2.96 -14.15 -6.40
C CYS A 21 -3.43 -14.22 -4.94
N ILE A 22 -4.65 -13.77 -4.65
CA ILE A 22 -5.17 -13.68 -3.28
C ILE A 22 -6.19 -14.79 -3.07
N PRO A 23 -5.86 -15.77 -2.20
CA PRO A 23 -6.78 -16.86 -1.89
C PRO A 23 -8.06 -16.34 -1.23
N SER A 24 -9.14 -17.12 -1.31
CA SER A 24 -10.38 -16.84 -0.57
C SER A 24 -10.11 -16.74 0.94
N GLY A 25 -10.76 -15.79 1.61
CA GLY A 25 -10.53 -15.51 3.04
C GLY A 25 -9.22 -14.76 3.29
N TRP A 26 -8.74 -13.98 2.33
CA TRP A 26 -7.63 -13.05 2.49
C TRP A 26 -8.04 -11.66 2.01
N THR A 27 -7.61 -10.64 2.74
CA THR A 27 -7.79 -9.25 2.37
C THR A 27 -6.49 -8.69 1.79
N PHE A 28 -6.61 -7.88 0.73
CA PHE A 28 -5.54 -7.06 0.18
C PHE A 28 -5.72 -5.60 0.57
N LYS A 29 -4.66 -4.94 1.02
CA LYS A 29 -4.59 -3.48 1.08
C LYS A 29 -3.35 -3.02 0.32
N GLY A 30 -3.51 -1.96 -0.48
CA GLY A 30 -2.41 -1.35 -1.22
C GLY A 30 -2.51 0.17 -1.17
N TYR A 31 -1.38 0.84 -0.92
CA TYR A 31 -1.27 2.30 -0.85
C TYR A 31 -0.24 2.79 -1.86
N PRO A 32 -0.67 3.25 -3.04
CA PRO A 32 0.21 3.93 -3.99
C PRO A 32 0.44 5.38 -3.57
N HIS A 33 1.70 5.82 -3.63
CA HIS A 33 2.09 7.19 -3.38
C HIS A 33 3.21 7.63 -4.35
N GLN A 34 3.22 8.93 -4.68
CA GLN A 34 4.16 9.51 -5.65
C GLN A 34 5.08 10.51 -4.94
N HIS A 35 6.38 10.40 -5.20
CA HIS A 35 7.41 11.30 -4.69
C HIS A 35 8.17 11.98 -5.83
N ARG A 36 8.60 13.21 -5.59
CA ARG A 36 9.44 14.01 -6.52
C ARG A 36 10.89 14.16 -6.06
N THR A 37 11.22 13.65 -4.88
CA THR A 37 12.58 13.69 -4.32
C THR A 37 13.41 12.54 -4.87
N GLN A 38 14.70 12.77 -5.06
CA GLN A 38 15.66 11.72 -5.43
C GLN A 38 16.15 10.90 -4.24
N SER A 39 15.99 11.42 -3.02
CA SER A 39 16.57 10.82 -1.82
C SER A 39 15.73 9.62 -1.35
N PRO A 40 16.27 8.39 -1.39
CA PRO A 40 15.53 7.20 -0.94
C PRO A 40 15.15 7.26 0.54
N SER A 41 16.00 7.86 1.38
CA SER A 41 15.72 8.03 2.80
C SER A 41 14.57 9.02 3.03
N ALA A 42 14.49 10.09 2.25
CA ALA A 42 13.38 11.02 2.30
C ALA A 42 12.06 10.36 1.84
N ILE A 43 12.12 9.52 0.79
CA ILE A 43 10.97 8.74 0.32
C ILE A 43 10.47 7.80 1.41
N ALA A 44 11.38 7.02 2.01
CA ALA A 44 11.04 6.08 3.08
C ALA A 44 10.45 6.80 4.30
N ALA A 45 11.08 7.89 4.75
CA ALA A 45 10.60 8.67 5.88
C ALA A 45 9.23 9.32 5.62
N ALA A 46 8.97 9.78 4.40
CA ALA A 46 7.65 10.28 4.01
C ALA A 46 6.61 9.15 4.00
N THR A 47 6.95 8.01 3.40
CA THR A 47 6.06 6.84 3.32
C THR A 47 5.67 6.32 4.71
N LEU A 48 6.62 6.25 5.65
CA LEU A 48 6.37 5.78 7.02
C LEU A 48 5.54 6.76 7.89
N LYS A 49 5.37 8.01 7.44
CA LYS A 49 4.52 8.99 8.13
C LYS A 49 3.06 8.95 7.67
N GLU A 50 2.78 8.26 6.57
CA GLU A 50 1.43 8.18 6.00
C GLU A 50 0.51 7.34 6.91
N PRO A 51 -0.64 7.88 7.35
CA PRO A 51 -1.53 7.16 8.27
C PRO A 51 -1.99 5.81 7.73
N ALA A 52 -2.24 5.70 6.42
CA ALA A 52 -2.61 4.45 5.78
C ALA A 52 -1.49 3.41 5.83
N VAL A 53 -0.23 3.84 5.70
CA VAL A 53 0.94 2.97 5.83
C VAL A 53 1.12 2.53 7.28
N ILE A 54 0.97 3.45 8.23
CA ILE A 54 1.02 3.14 9.66
C ILE A 54 -0.05 2.11 10.03
N ASP A 55 -1.29 2.26 9.56
CA ASP A 55 -2.37 1.29 9.79
C ASP A 55 -2.03 -0.09 9.22
N MET A 56 -1.51 -0.15 7.99
CA MET A 56 -1.08 -1.42 7.38
C MET A 56 0.04 -2.09 8.19
N LEU A 57 1.06 -1.33 8.59
CA LEU A 57 2.20 -1.84 9.35
C LEU A 57 1.84 -2.20 10.80
N SER A 58 0.84 -1.55 11.38
CA SER A 58 0.36 -1.82 12.74
C SER A 58 -0.60 -3.02 12.81
N SER A 59 -0.88 -3.68 11.67
CA SER A 59 -1.70 -4.89 11.66
C SER A 59 -1.04 -6.00 12.48
N LEU A 60 -1.76 -6.48 13.50
CA LEU A 60 -1.30 -7.54 14.41
C LEU A 60 -1.48 -8.96 13.84
N CYS A 61 -1.79 -9.11 12.55
CA CYS A 61 -1.99 -10.43 11.96
C CYS A 61 -0.64 -11.13 11.74
N PRO A 62 -0.38 -12.29 12.37
CA PRO A 62 0.87 -13.03 12.20
C PRO A 62 1.08 -13.53 10.77
N GLU A 63 -0.01 -13.74 10.02
CA GLU A 63 0.01 -14.20 8.63
C GLU A 63 0.03 -13.02 7.63
N ALA A 64 0.22 -11.78 8.10
CA ALA A 64 0.38 -10.63 7.22
C ALA A 64 1.67 -10.75 6.41
N THR A 65 1.55 -10.66 5.08
CA THR A 65 2.70 -10.57 4.18
C THR A 65 2.70 -9.22 3.50
N PHE A 66 3.79 -8.47 3.67
CA PHE A 66 4.00 -7.18 3.04
C PHE A 66 4.74 -7.32 1.72
N ALA A 67 4.43 -6.43 0.78
CA ALA A 67 5.13 -6.30 -0.49
C ALA A 67 5.27 -4.82 -0.83
N MET A 68 6.36 -4.45 -1.49
CA MET A 68 6.59 -3.08 -1.94
C MET A 68 6.99 -3.09 -3.41
N ARG A 69 6.33 -2.24 -4.21
CA ARG A 69 6.70 -1.98 -5.59
C ARG A 69 7.16 -0.53 -5.72
N VAL A 70 8.31 -0.33 -6.35
CA VAL A 70 8.81 1.01 -6.68
C VAL A 70 8.96 1.11 -8.20
N HIS A 71 8.48 2.21 -8.77
CA HIS A 71 8.63 2.52 -10.19
C HIS A 71 9.14 3.96 -10.32
N VAL A 72 10.36 4.10 -10.81
CA VAL A 72 11.02 5.41 -10.95
C VAL A 72 11.06 5.79 -12.42
N VAL A 73 10.55 6.98 -12.72
CA VAL A 73 10.62 7.60 -14.04
C VAL A 73 11.56 8.80 -13.96
N PRO A 74 12.77 8.71 -14.55
CA PRO A 74 13.68 9.84 -14.62
C PRO A 74 13.22 10.83 -15.70
N TYR A 75 13.45 12.12 -15.46
CA TYR A 75 13.24 13.23 -16.38
C TYR A 75 14.55 13.99 -16.59
N PRO A 76 14.64 14.85 -17.62
CA PRO A 76 15.77 15.77 -17.78
C PRO A 76 16.01 16.65 -16.53
N GLU A 77 17.19 17.28 -16.49
CA GLU A 77 17.56 18.25 -15.44
C GLU A 77 17.59 17.67 -14.02
N GLY A 78 17.75 16.35 -13.89
CA GLY A 78 17.78 15.70 -12.58
C GLY A 78 16.42 15.68 -11.88
N VAL A 79 15.32 15.80 -12.61
CA VAL A 79 13.99 15.60 -12.04
C VAL A 79 13.66 14.10 -12.10
N LEU A 80 13.00 13.58 -11.07
CA LEU A 80 12.43 12.22 -11.13
C LEU A 80 11.04 12.15 -10.51
N CYS A 81 10.31 11.13 -10.94
CA CYS A 81 9.03 10.75 -10.38
C CYS A 81 9.13 9.31 -9.86
N ALA A 82 9.13 9.14 -8.54
CA ALA A 82 9.14 7.82 -7.91
C ALA A 82 7.73 7.46 -7.43
N TRP A 83 7.16 6.40 -8.00
CA TRP A 83 5.93 5.78 -7.51
C TRP A 83 6.28 4.64 -6.58
N VAL A 84 5.78 4.70 -5.34
CA VAL A 84 5.93 3.66 -4.34
C VAL A 84 4.56 3.10 -4.02
N MET A 85 4.41 1.79 -4.04
CA MET A 85 3.19 1.12 -3.58
C MET A 85 3.58 0.15 -2.48
N LEU A 86 3.13 0.42 -1.26
CA LEU A 86 3.15 -0.55 -0.18
C LEU A 86 1.87 -1.37 -0.26
N ALA A 87 1.99 -2.68 -0.11
CA ALA A 87 0.88 -3.60 -0.10
C ALA A 87 1.01 -4.60 1.05
N VAL A 88 -0.12 -5.06 1.55
CA VAL A 88 -0.21 -6.13 2.54
C VAL A 88 -1.32 -7.09 2.14
N LYS A 89 -1.02 -8.39 2.21
CA LYS A 89 -2.05 -9.44 2.21
C LYS A 89 -2.18 -9.98 3.63
N ILE A 90 -3.41 -10.08 4.11
CA ILE A 90 -3.74 -10.50 5.47
C ILE A 90 -4.73 -11.64 5.37
N ARG A 91 -4.50 -12.73 6.10
CA ARG A 91 -5.49 -13.80 6.20
C ARG A 91 -6.64 -13.34 7.08
N GLU A 92 -7.85 -13.47 6.56
CA GLU A 92 -9.06 -13.34 7.37
C GLU A 92 -9.14 -14.59 8.23
N THR A 93 -8.78 -14.47 9.50
CA THR A 93 -9.03 -15.52 10.47
C THR A 93 -10.55 -15.61 10.60
N GLY A 94 -11.16 -16.59 9.93
CA GLY A 94 -12.59 -16.85 10.02
C GLY A 94 -12.99 -17.11 11.47
N SER A 95 -13.44 -16.06 12.16
CA SER A 95 -14.23 -16.15 13.38
C SER A 95 -15.49 -15.32 13.16
N PRO A 96 -16.68 -15.94 13.09
CA PRO A 96 -17.95 -15.22 13.17
C PRO A 96 -18.28 -14.84 14.63
N THR A 97 -17.28 -14.54 15.46
CA THR A 97 -17.50 -14.28 16.88
C THR A 97 -16.60 -13.16 17.38
N GLY A 98 -17.25 -12.09 17.85
CA GLY A 98 -16.68 -11.19 18.85
C GLY A 98 -15.94 -9.99 18.29
N LEU A 99 -16.71 -8.93 18.07
CA LEU A 99 -16.25 -7.57 18.27
C LEU A 99 -15.61 -7.48 19.68
N GLN A 100 -14.29 -7.61 19.79
CA GLN A 100 -13.56 -7.04 20.92
C GLN A 100 -12.78 -5.86 20.40
N ILE A 101 -13.50 -4.73 20.39
CA ILE A 101 -12.91 -3.40 20.49
C ILE A 101 -11.99 -3.46 21.70
N LEU A 102 -10.67 -3.52 21.48
CA LEU A 102 -9.67 -3.27 22.49
C LEU A 102 -9.80 -1.77 22.85
N SER A 103 -10.69 -1.51 23.80
CA SER A 103 -10.78 -0.25 24.52
C SER A 103 -9.43 0.03 25.17
N ARG A 104 -8.77 1.07 24.65
CA ARG A 104 -7.59 1.70 25.22
C ARG A 104 -7.95 2.21 26.63
N PRO A 105 -7.22 1.85 27.70
CA PRO A 105 -7.34 2.57 28.96
C PRO A 105 -6.65 3.94 28.83
N GLU A 106 -7.24 4.94 29.50
CA GLU A 106 -6.81 6.34 29.56
C GLU A 106 -5.36 6.53 30.03
#